data_AF-A0A523VNK5-F1
#
_entry.id   AF-A0A523VNK5-F1
#
_cell.length_a   1.000
_cell.length_b   1.000
_cell.length_c   1.000
_cell.angle_alpha   90.00
_cell.angle_beta   90.00
_cell.angle_gamma   90.00
#
_symmetry.space_group_name_H-M   'P 1'
#
loop_
_entity.id
_entity.type
_entity.pdbx_description
1 polymer ?
#
loop_
_entity_poly.entity_id
_entity_poly.type
_entity_poly.pdbx_seq_one_letter_code
_entity_poly.pdbx_strand_id
1 'polypeptide(L)'
;MIKTFIFDENKSHWLEEEHRFLSHDICAILDEDKETIYLWSGPKSKKDKFRKGYKQIKELFANFTDLSIQIVMVKKNFPNEIQEKIDSLVESMKIGKKKVIKFSRFTTIRIYSISLLITILFPILSFLYLSSSLAWATSNGIYQVNSTTYNSWIENSKFLIFITLILFSINIVIGIIENENQVIIFSLNGLIISIGLLLYLNQGIFLFLFQEGSTLTNYLILQTDIFIFLLVILIAMLIFEVPNLYKLISFFKTYRKFIS
;
A
#
# COMPACT_ATOMS: atom_id res chain seq x y z
N MET A 1 -30.26 -0.44 25.25
CA MET A 1 -28.80 -0.42 24.93
C MET A 1 -28.60 -0.42 23.42
N ILE A 2 -27.66 0.39 22.89
CA ILE A 2 -27.41 0.48 21.43
C ILE A 2 -26.19 -0.35 21.05
N LYS A 3 -26.37 -1.40 20.24
CA LYS A 3 -25.29 -2.22 19.68
C LYS A 3 -25.15 -2.00 18.19
N THR A 4 -23.93 -2.12 17.68
CA THR A 4 -23.58 -1.80 16.29
C THR A 4 -22.89 -2.98 15.65
N PHE A 5 -23.37 -3.40 14.48
CA PHE A 5 -22.85 -4.54 13.75
C PHE A 5 -22.46 -4.15 12.32
N ILE A 6 -21.34 -4.65 11.82
CA ILE A 6 -20.92 -4.51 10.42
C ILE A 6 -21.10 -5.83 9.69
N PHE A 7 -21.59 -5.75 8.45
CA PHE A 7 -21.70 -6.91 7.57
C PHE A 7 -20.37 -7.23 6.86
N ASP A 8 -19.77 -8.38 7.19
CA ASP A 8 -18.63 -8.96 6.46
C ASP A 8 -19.15 -9.84 5.31
N GLU A 9 -18.95 -9.37 4.08
CA GLU A 9 -19.39 -10.07 2.87
C GLU A 9 -18.61 -11.38 2.63
N ASN A 10 -17.35 -11.48 3.05
CA ASN A 10 -16.51 -12.64 2.75
C ASN A 10 -16.96 -13.88 3.52
N LYS A 11 -17.34 -13.67 4.79
CA LYS A 11 -17.76 -14.71 5.71
C LYS A 11 -19.27 -14.75 5.92
N SER A 12 -20.02 -13.82 5.30
CA SER A 12 -21.48 -13.71 5.40
C SER A 12 -21.98 -13.73 6.85
N HIS A 13 -21.38 -12.88 7.68
CA HIS A 13 -21.76 -12.75 9.09
C HIS A 13 -21.73 -11.29 9.54
N TRP A 14 -22.37 -11.03 10.67
CA TRP A 14 -22.39 -9.75 11.33
C TRP A 14 -21.36 -9.76 12.45
N LEU A 15 -20.48 -8.77 12.44
CA LEU A 15 -19.47 -8.55 13.48
C LEU A 15 -19.90 -7.36 14.32
N GLU A 16 -19.92 -7.52 15.63
CA GLU A 16 -20.10 -6.38 16.54
C GLU A 16 -18.89 -5.46 16.39
N GLU A 17 -19.15 -4.20 16.05
CA GLU A 17 -18.11 -3.18 15.85
C GLU A 17 -18.37 -2.03 16.82
N GLU A 18 -17.41 -1.81 17.71
CA GLU A 18 -17.52 -0.77 18.72
C GLU A 18 -16.89 0.55 18.28
N HIS A 19 -16.05 0.55 17.24
CA HIS A 19 -15.08 1.63 17.09
C HIS A 19 -15.18 2.43 15.78
N ARG A 20 -15.28 1.86 14.55
CA ARG A 20 -15.24 2.67 13.29
C ARG A 20 -15.92 2.06 12.06
N PHE A 21 -16.49 2.91 11.19
CA PHE A 21 -16.99 2.54 9.85
C PHE A 21 -16.06 2.93 8.70
N LEU A 22 -16.04 2.10 7.65
CA LEU A 22 -15.53 2.43 6.33
C LEU A 22 -16.66 2.88 5.39
N SER A 23 -16.29 3.63 4.35
CA SER A 23 -17.25 4.24 3.41
C SER A 23 -18.10 3.24 2.59
N HIS A 24 -17.77 1.95 2.60
CA HIS A 24 -18.46 0.89 1.86
C HIS A 24 -19.13 -0.14 2.80
N ASP A 25 -19.12 0.13 4.10
CA ASP A 25 -19.72 -0.76 5.09
C ASP A 25 -21.23 -0.69 5.05
N ILE A 26 -21.85 -1.76 5.54
CA ILE A 26 -23.26 -1.79 5.86
C ILE A 26 -23.30 -2.09 7.35
N CYS A 27 -24.05 -1.27 8.05
CA CYS A 27 -24.19 -1.38 9.48
C CYS A 27 -25.65 -1.66 9.84
N ALA A 28 -25.84 -2.58 10.78
CA ALA A 28 -27.07 -2.73 11.53
C ALA A 28 -26.86 -2.18 12.94
N ILE A 29 -27.71 -1.25 13.35
CA ILE A 29 -27.72 -0.69 14.69
C ILE A 29 -28.96 -1.24 15.38
N LEU A 30 -28.74 -2.03 16.43
CA LEU A 30 -29.79 -2.58 17.27
C LEU A 30 -30.05 -1.62 18.42
N ASP A 31 -31.23 -1.04 18.45
CA ASP A 31 -31.79 -0.33 19.60
C ASP A 31 -32.62 -1.33 20.40
N GLU A 32 -32.02 -1.91 21.45
CA GLU A 32 -32.67 -2.92 22.29
C GLU A 32 -33.89 -2.34 23.03
N ASP A 33 -33.87 -1.04 23.36
CA ASP A 33 -34.92 -0.42 24.17
C ASP A 33 -36.19 -0.18 23.34
N LYS A 34 -36.02 0.02 22.02
CA LYS A 34 -37.12 0.20 21.05
C LYS A 34 -37.39 -1.03 20.20
N GLU A 35 -36.73 -2.15 20.48
CA GLU A 35 -36.78 -3.39 19.69
C GLU A 35 -36.67 -3.11 18.17
N THR A 36 -35.76 -2.22 17.78
CA THR A 36 -35.66 -1.73 16.40
C THR A 36 -34.27 -1.90 15.85
N ILE A 37 -34.17 -2.40 14.62
CA ILE A 37 -32.91 -2.48 13.87
C ILE A 37 -32.90 -1.44 12.76
N TYR A 38 -31.93 -0.54 12.85
CA TYR A 38 -31.67 0.49 11.87
C TYR A 38 -30.56 0.03 10.92
N LEU A 39 -30.86 0.01 9.62
CA LEU A 39 -29.86 -0.33 8.62
C LEU A 39 -29.28 0.91 7.96
N TRP A 40 -27.97 1.07 8.11
CA TRP A 40 -27.19 2.12 7.49
C TRP A 40 -26.30 1.56 6.39
N SER A 41 -26.20 2.28 5.27
CA SER A 41 -25.29 1.96 4.18
C SER A 41 -24.30 3.09 3.96
N GLY A 42 -23.01 2.76 3.96
CA GLY A 42 -21.96 3.71 3.62
C GLY A 42 -22.13 4.30 2.22
N PRO A 43 -21.65 5.53 1.98
CA PRO A 43 -21.88 6.27 0.74
C PRO A 43 -21.29 5.59 -0.52
N LYS A 44 -20.34 4.67 -0.37
CA LYS A 44 -19.73 3.88 -1.45
C LYS A 44 -20.15 2.40 -1.43
N SER A 45 -21.13 2.03 -0.60
CA SER A 45 -21.59 0.65 -0.51
C SER A 45 -22.33 0.22 -1.78
N LYS A 46 -22.10 -1.03 -2.23
CA LYS A 46 -22.81 -1.61 -3.37
C LYS A 46 -24.24 -1.98 -2.97
N LYS A 47 -25.21 -1.70 -3.84
CA LYS A 47 -26.62 -2.06 -3.62
C LYS A 47 -26.82 -3.56 -3.38
N ASP A 48 -26.05 -4.41 -4.06
CA ASP A 48 -26.16 -5.86 -3.89
C ASP A 48 -25.65 -6.34 -2.53
N LYS A 49 -24.58 -5.73 -2.01
CA LYS A 49 -24.08 -5.99 -0.65
C LYS A 49 -25.16 -5.65 0.38
N PHE A 50 -25.84 -4.51 0.19
CA PHE A 50 -26.95 -4.09 1.06
C PHE A 50 -28.12 -5.08 1.02
N ARG A 51 -28.50 -5.55 -0.18
CA ARG A 51 -29.55 -6.57 -0.35
C ARG A 51 -29.20 -7.88 0.37
N LYS A 52 -27.95 -8.35 0.27
CA LYS A 52 -27.48 -9.55 0.96
C LYS A 52 -27.56 -9.41 2.48
N GLY A 53 -27.04 -8.31 3.03
CA GLY A 53 -27.11 -8.04 4.47
C GLY A 53 -28.55 -7.96 4.98
N TYR A 54 -29.42 -7.23 4.27
CA TYR A 54 -30.84 -7.14 4.61
C TYR A 54 -31.53 -8.51 4.60
N LYS A 55 -31.26 -9.33 3.58
CA LYS A 55 -31.83 -10.68 3.46
C LYS A 55 -31.42 -11.56 4.64
N GLN A 56 -30.15 -11.53 5.05
CA GLN A 56 -29.70 -12.29 6.22
C GLN A 56 -30.37 -11.87 7.52
N ILE A 57 -30.51 -10.57 7.77
CA ILE A 57 -31.21 -10.07 8.97
C ILE A 57 -32.66 -10.57 8.94
N LYS A 58 -33.34 -10.46 7.79
CA LYS A 58 -34.71 -10.91 7.65
C LYS A 58 -34.85 -12.42 7.88
N GLU A 59 -33.92 -13.22 7.38
CA GLU A 59 -33.87 -14.68 7.59
C GLU A 59 -33.59 -15.03 9.06
N LEU A 60 -32.70 -14.29 9.73
CA LEU A 60 -32.42 -14.47 11.15
C LEU A 60 -33.69 -14.29 11.99
N PHE A 61 -34.43 -13.19 11.78
CA PHE A 61 -35.66 -12.91 12.54
C PHE A 61 -36.85 -13.78 12.14
N ALA A 62 -36.89 -14.30 10.90
CA ALA A 62 -37.91 -15.27 10.52
C ALA A 62 -37.88 -16.55 11.37
N ASN A 63 -36.72 -16.88 11.97
CA ASN A 63 -36.55 -18.04 12.84
C ASN A 63 -36.95 -17.78 14.31
N PHE A 64 -37.29 -16.54 14.67
CA PHE A 64 -37.70 -16.16 16.02
C PHE A 64 -39.08 -15.50 15.98
N THR A 65 -40.13 -16.32 16.01
CA THR A 65 -41.53 -15.87 15.93
C THR A 65 -42.00 -15.03 17.12
N ASP A 66 -41.29 -15.09 18.24
CA ASP A 66 -41.65 -14.40 19.49
C ASP A 66 -41.01 -13.00 19.60
N LEU A 67 -40.16 -12.60 18.65
CA LEU A 67 -39.50 -11.30 18.63
C LEU A 67 -40.27 -10.29 17.75
N SER A 68 -40.82 -9.25 18.37
CA SER A 68 -41.49 -8.12 17.70
C SER A 68 -40.53 -7.07 17.11
N ILE A 69 -39.33 -7.49 16.70
CA ILE A 69 -38.29 -6.55 16.27
C ILE A 69 -38.63 -5.93 14.92
N GLN A 70 -38.69 -4.59 14.86
CA GLN A 70 -38.95 -3.85 13.62
C GLN A 70 -37.63 -3.54 12.89
N ILE A 71 -37.57 -3.89 11.59
CA ILE A 71 -36.41 -3.56 10.74
C ILE A 71 -36.75 -2.28 9.96
N VAL A 72 -36.13 -1.16 10.34
CA VAL A 72 -36.38 0.14 9.70
C VAL A 72 -35.26 0.46 8.73
N MET A 73 -35.61 0.54 7.44
CA MET A 73 -34.72 1.01 6.39
C MET A 73 -34.77 2.53 6.27
N VAL A 74 -33.95 3.22 7.06
CA VAL A 74 -33.86 4.67 6.99
C VAL A 74 -32.77 5.08 6.01
N LYS A 75 -33.16 5.60 4.84
CA LYS A 75 -32.18 6.17 3.89
C LYS A 75 -31.66 7.54 4.36
N LYS A 76 -32.51 8.33 5.02
CA LYS A 76 -32.24 9.63 5.66
C LYS A 76 -33.30 9.84 6.75
N ASN A 77 -32.90 10.41 7.90
CA ASN A 77 -33.71 10.69 9.11
C ASN A 77 -33.71 9.58 10.17
N PHE A 78 -32.53 9.20 10.68
CA PHE A 78 -32.46 8.36 11.87
C PHE A 78 -32.91 9.17 13.10
N PRO A 79 -33.43 8.52 14.16
CA PRO A 79 -33.61 9.17 15.45
C PRO A 79 -32.30 9.82 15.92
N ASN A 80 -32.37 10.94 16.63
CA ASN A 80 -31.18 11.73 16.99
C ASN A 80 -30.08 10.90 17.65
N GLU A 81 -30.41 10.03 18.59
CA GLU A 81 -29.44 9.14 19.28
C GLU A 81 -28.71 8.19 18.31
N ILE A 82 -29.44 7.63 17.34
CA ILE A 82 -28.89 6.74 16.31
C ILE A 82 -28.07 7.55 15.31
N GLN A 83 -28.55 8.73 14.94
CA GLN A 83 -27.83 9.65 14.07
C GLN A 83 -26.52 10.10 14.69
N GLU A 84 -26.48 10.46 15.99
CA GLU A 84 -25.27 10.79 16.73
C GLU A 84 -24.30 9.61 16.84
N LYS A 85 -24.81 8.38 17.02
CA LYS A 85 -23.99 7.17 17.01
C LYS A 85 -23.38 6.90 15.63
N ILE A 86 -24.18 7.01 14.57
CA ILE A 86 -23.68 6.92 13.18
C ILE A 86 -22.66 8.02 12.93
N ASP A 87 -22.96 9.26 13.32
CA ASP A 87 -22.12 10.41 13.07
C ASP A 87 -20.81 10.29 13.83
N SER A 88 -20.77 9.86 15.09
CA SER A 88 -19.51 9.59 15.82
C SER A 88 -18.66 8.48 15.19
N LEU A 89 -19.30 7.42 14.68
CA LEU A 89 -18.61 6.34 13.96
C LEU A 89 -18.12 6.78 12.56
N VAL A 90 -18.86 7.68 11.91
CA VAL A 90 -18.52 8.32 10.62
C VAL A 90 -17.52 9.46 10.76
N GLU A 91 -17.50 10.15 11.89
CA GLU A 91 -16.59 11.26 12.22
C GLU A 91 -15.15 10.74 12.34
N SER A 92 -14.98 9.46 12.68
CA SER A 92 -13.70 8.76 12.51
C SER A 92 -13.18 8.75 11.05
N MET A 93 -14.06 8.90 10.06
CA MET A 93 -13.69 9.10 8.64
C MET A 93 -13.36 10.55 8.28
N LYS A 94 -13.64 11.51 9.18
CA LYS A 94 -13.46 12.95 9.03
C LYS A 94 -12.56 13.50 10.13
N ILE A 95 -11.23 13.36 9.98
CA ILE A 95 -10.31 14.24 10.74
C ILE A 95 -10.33 15.61 10.03
N GLY A 96 -11.24 16.48 10.46
CA GLY A 96 -11.50 17.80 9.87
C GLY A 96 -12.52 17.79 8.70
N LYS A 97 -12.60 18.90 7.95
CA LYS A 97 -13.58 19.10 6.84
C LYS A 97 -13.35 18.22 5.59
N LYS A 98 -12.30 17.39 5.51
CA LYS A 98 -11.98 16.55 4.33
C LYS A 98 -12.13 15.06 4.65
N LYS A 99 -12.78 14.30 3.76
CA LYS A 99 -12.87 12.82 3.80
C LYS A 99 -11.46 12.22 3.81
N VAL A 100 -11.07 11.56 4.91
CA VAL A 100 -9.68 11.10 5.13
C VAL A 100 -9.45 9.69 4.61
N ILE A 101 -10.48 8.86 4.58
CA ILE A 101 -10.35 7.46 4.17
C ILE A 101 -10.49 7.36 2.64
N LYS A 102 -9.35 7.32 1.95
CA LYS A 102 -9.26 7.14 0.49
C LYS A 102 -9.37 5.67 0.08
N PHE A 103 -8.61 4.79 0.73
CA PHE A 103 -8.72 3.35 0.58
C PHE A 103 -10.01 2.84 1.22
N SER A 104 -10.83 2.20 0.41
CA SER A 104 -12.12 1.64 0.77
C SER A 104 -12.01 0.18 1.19
N ARG A 105 -11.12 -0.65 0.62
CA ARG A 105 -11.13 -2.11 0.85
C ARG A 105 -9.98 -2.59 1.72
N PHE A 106 -10.27 -3.41 2.74
CA PHE A 106 -9.27 -4.06 3.59
C PHE A 106 -8.20 -4.83 2.80
N THR A 107 -8.60 -5.58 1.77
CA THR A 107 -7.68 -6.33 0.92
C THR A 107 -6.67 -5.42 0.23
N THR A 108 -7.13 -4.31 -0.34
CA THR A 108 -6.24 -3.32 -0.98
C THR A 108 -5.34 -2.62 0.04
N ILE A 109 -5.82 -2.35 1.26
CA ILE A 109 -5.02 -1.76 2.33
C ILE A 109 -3.86 -2.68 2.69
N ARG A 110 -4.14 -3.98 2.90
CA ARG A 110 -3.14 -4.97 3.28
C ARG A 110 -2.13 -5.20 2.15
N ILE A 111 -2.59 -5.46 0.92
CA ILE A 111 -1.70 -5.66 -0.24
C ILE A 111 -0.84 -4.41 -0.48
N TYR A 112 -1.44 -3.22 -0.44
CA TYR A 112 -0.70 -1.97 -0.63
C TYR A 112 0.33 -1.74 0.47
N SER A 113 0.01 -2.05 1.74
CA SER A 113 0.98 -1.89 2.83
C SER A 113 2.23 -2.75 2.62
N ILE A 114 2.05 -4.02 2.25
CA ILE A 114 3.16 -4.95 1.98
C ILE A 114 3.94 -4.49 0.75
N SER A 115 3.22 -4.18 -0.34
CA SER A 115 3.83 -3.70 -1.57
C SER A 115 4.64 -2.42 -1.34
N LEU A 116 4.09 -1.44 -0.62
CA LEU A 116 4.74 -0.17 -0.32
C LEU A 116 6.01 -0.35 0.53
N LEU A 117 5.98 -1.26 1.51
CA LEU A 117 7.16 -1.61 2.31
C LEU A 117 8.26 -2.19 1.43
N ILE A 118 7.93 -3.13 0.56
CA ILE A 118 8.92 -3.77 -0.31
C ILE A 118 9.46 -2.77 -1.34
N THR A 119 8.61 -1.89 -1.91
CA THR A 119 9.06 -0.85 -2.85
C THR A 119 10.04 0.13 -2.24
N ILE A 120 10.05 0.30 -0.91
CA ILE A 120 11.01 1.15 -0.21
C ILE A 120 12.27 0.36 0.17
N LEU A 121 12.08 -0.88 0.64
CA LEU A 121 13.19 -1.69 1.14
C LEU A 121 14.14 -2.12 0.02
N PHE A 122 13.61 -2.56 -1.12
CA PHE A 122 14.41 -3.21 -2.16
C PHE A 122 15.35 -2.25 -2.91
N PRO A 123 14.94 -1.01 -3.25
CA PRO A 123 15.87 -0.03 -3.81
C PRO A 123 16.99 0.34 -2.83
N ILE A 124 16.67 0.50 -1.53
CA ILE A 124 17.69 0.73 -0.50
C ILE A 124 18.69 -0.44 -0.46
N LEU A 125 18.21 -1.68 -0.45
CA LEU A 125 19.06 -2.87 -0.50
C LEU A 125 19.90 -2.92 -1.78
N SER A 126 19.32 -2.57 -2.93
CA SER A 126 20.04 -2.49 -4.21
C SER A 126 21.17 -1.47 -4.15
N PHE A 127 20.93 -0.29 -3.58
CA PHE A 127 21.97 0.73 -3.41
C PHE A 127 23.07 0.29 -2.44
N LEU A 128 22.72 -0.34 -1.33
CA LEU A 128 23.70 -0.89 -0.40
C LEU A 128 24.57 -1.97 -1.06
N TYR A 129 23.95 -2.81 -1.89
CA TYR A 129 24.67 -3.82 -2.66
C TYR A 129 25.58 -3.19 -3.71
N LEU A 130 25.13 -2.16 -4.43
CA LEU A 130 25.97 -1.38 -5.34
C LEU A 130 27.15 -0.73 -4.59
N SER A 131 26.89 -0.19 -3.41
CA SER A 131 27.88 0.45 -2.55
C SER A 131 28.92 -0.52 -1.99
N SER A 132 28.69 -1.84 -2.03
CA SER A 132 29.70 -2.84 -1.64
C SER A 132 30.96 -2.79 -2.52
N SER A 133 30.88 -2.20 -3.72
CA SER A 133 32.04 -1.93 -4.58
C SER A 133 33.11 -1.05 -3.91
N LEU A 134 32.73 -0.22 -2.94
CA LEU A 134 33.68 0.60 -2.19
C LEU A 134 34.65 -0.22 -1.33
N ALA A 135 34.29 -1.48 -1.03
CA ALA A 135 35.12 -2.42 -0.27
C ALA A 135 36.02 -3.31 -1.15
N TRP A 136 36.03 -3.11 -2.48
CA TRP A 136 36.93 -3.85 -3.36
C TRP A 136 38.41 -3.52 -3.09
N ALA A 137 39.29 -4.46 -3.43
CA ALA A 137 40.72 -4.26 -3.32
C ALA A 137 41.15 -3.10 -4.23
N THR A 138 41.96 -2.18 -3.67
CA THR A 138 42.41 -0.97 -4.36
C THR A 138 43.94 -0.85 -4.31
N SER A 139 44.52 -0.38 -5.39
CA SER A 139 45.93 0.00 -5.49
C SER A 139 46.03 1.29 -6.28
N ASN A 140 46.68 2.31 -5.72
CA ASN A 140 46.87 3.63 -6.36
C ASN A 140 45.56 4.27 -6.89
N GLY A 141 44.44 4.09 -6.20
CA GLY A 141 43.14 4.67 -6.61
C GLY A 141 42.40 3.89 -7.71
N ILE A 142 42.88 2.68 -8.04
CA ILE A 142 42.26 1.77 -9.01
C ILE A 142 41.72 0.56 -8.25
N TYR A 143 40.43 0.29 -8.41
CA TYR A 143 39.81 -0.93 -7.94
C TYR A 143 40.12 -2.10 -8.87
N GLN A 144 40.45 -3.24 -8.29
CA GLN A 144 40.59 -4.50 -9.00
C GLN A 144 39.45 -5.45 -8.61
N VAL A 145 38.67 -5.86 -9.61
CA VAL A 145 37.53 -6.75 -9.41
C VAL A 145 37.53 -7.88 -10.43
N ASN A 146 37.26 -9.10 -9.97
CA ASN A 146 37.08 -10.24 -10.87
C ASN A 146 35.78 -10.07 -11.67
N SER A 147 35.79 -10.44 -12.95
CA SER A 147 34.61 -10.34 -13.82
C SER A 147 33.39 -11.09 -13.29
N THR A 148 33.58 -12.23 -12.61
CA THR A 148 32.50 -12.97 -11.93
C THR A 148 31.87 -12.17 -10.80
N THR A 149 32.68 -11.56 -9.95
CA THR A 149 32.22 -10.68 -8.86
C THR A 149 31.51 -9.45 -9.42
N TYR A 150 32.08 -8.82 -10.46
CA TYR A 150 31.48 -7.67 -11.12
C TYR A 150 30.11 -8.00 -11.74
N ASN A 151 30.01 -9.12 -12.47
CA ASN A 151 28.76 -9.53 -13.09
C ASN A 151 27.69 -9.85 -12.03
N SER A 152 28.04 -10.62 -10.99
CA SER A 152 27.13 -10.89 -9.86
C SER A 152 26.69 -9.60 -9.16
N TRP A 153 27.62 -8.66 -8.99
CA TRP A 153 27.37 -7.35 -8.40
C TRP A 153 26.28 -6.56 -9.17
N ILE A 154 26.35 -6.54 -10.50
CA ILE A 154 25.34 -5.88 -11.33
C ILE A 154 24.04 -6.69 -11.40
N GLU A 155 24.11 -8.00 -11.66
CA GLU A 155 22.89 -8.82 -11.85
C GLU A 155 22.00 -8.86 -10.61
N ASN A 156 22.58 -8.99 -9.41
CA ASN A 156 21.80 -8.96 -8.17
C ASN A 156 21.14 -7.59 -7.96
N SER A 157 21.82 -6.50 -8.33
CA SER A 157 21.25 -5.14 -8.28
C SER A 157 20.09 -5.00 -9.27
N LYS A 158 20.25 -5.49 -10.51
CA LYS A 158 19.19 -5.52 -11.52
C LYS A 158 17.98 -6.33 -11.04
N PHE A 159 18.21 -7.48 -10.41
CA PHE A 159 17.15 -8.33 -9.89
C PHE A 159 16.30 -7.61 -8.83
N LEU A 160 16.91 -6.90 -7.89
CA LEU A 160 16.20 -6.13 -6.86
C LEU A 160 15.37 -4.98 -7.46
N ILE A 161 15.93 -4.25 -8.44
CA ILE A 161 15.22 -3.19 -9.15
C ILE A 161 14.05 -3.77 -9.96
N PHE A 162 14.23 -4.93 -10.58
CA PHE A 162 13.18 -5.61 -11.34
C PHE A 162 11.98 -5.99 -10.47
N ILE A 163 12.21 -6.53 -9.26
CA ILE A 163 11.13 -6.81 -8.31
C ILE A 163 10.39 -5.52 -7.91
N THR A 164 11.14 -4.44 -7.66
CA THR A 164 10.56 -3.13 -7.32
C THR A 164 9.65 -2.62 -8.44
N LEU A 165 10.03 -2.80 -9.70
CA LEU A 165 9.24 -2.40 -10.88
C LEU A 165 7.89 -3.14 -10.94
N ILE A 166 7.87 -4.44 -10.66
CA ILE A 166 6.63 -5.23 -10.60
C ILE A 166 5.70 -4.66 -9.52
N LEU A 167 6.24 -4.32 -8.35
CA LEU A 167 5.47 -3.78 -7.24
C LEU A 167 4.92 -2.38 -7.52
N PHE A 168 5.67 -1.52 -8.22
CA PHE A 168 5.13 -0.24 -8.70
C PHE A 168 3.93 -0.45 -9.63
N SER A 169 3.99 -1.45 -10.51
CA SER A 169 2.86 -1.79 -11.38
C SER A 169 1.62 -2.22 -10.57
N ILE A 170 1.82 -3.05 -9.55
CA ILE A 170 0.75 -3.44 -8.61
C ILE A 170 0.18 -2.22 -7.88
N ASN A 171 1.04 -1.31 -7.41
CA ASN A 171 0.62 -0.10 -6.71
C ASN A 171 -0.18 0.85 -7.61
N ILE A 172 0.15 0.95 -8.91
CA ILE A 172 -0.65 1.70 -9.89
C ILE A 172 -2.06 1.10 -9.99
N VAL A 173 -2.18 -0.22 -10.13
CA VAL A 173 -3.48 -0.91 -10.19
C VAL A 173 -4.30 -0.64 -8.93
N ILE A 174 -3.68 -0.73 -7.76
CA ILE A 174 -4.35 -0.42 -6.48
C ILE A 174 -4.77 1.05 -6.42
N GLY A 175 -3.89 1.97 -6.85
CA GLY A 175 -4.18 3.40 -6.92
C GLY A 175 -5.39 3.70 -7.80
N ILE A 176 -5.56 3.00 -8.93
CA ILE A 176 -6.73 3.11 -9.81
C ILE A 176 -7.98 2.57 -9.11
N ILE A 177 -7.91 1.37 -8.53
CA ILE A 177 -9.06 0.74 -7.83
C ILE A 177 -9.57 1.63 -6.70
N GLU A 178 -8.66 2.24 -5.94
CA GLU A 178 -8.98 3.07 -4.76
C GLU A 178 -9.10 4.57 -5.10
N ASN A 179 -8.96 4.95 -6.37
CA ASN A 179 -8.96 6.33 -6.88
C ASN A 179 -8.03 7.25 -6.09
N GLU A 180 -6.81 6.80 -5.83
CA GLU A 180 -5.79 7.55 -5.09
C GLU A 180 -4.68 8.08 -5.99
N ASN A 181 -4.87 9.28 -6.54
CA ASN A 181 -3.95 9.90 -7.49
C ASN A 181 -2.50 10.00 -6.99
N GLN A 182 -2.28 10.20 -5.68
CA GLN A 182 -0.91 10.24 -5.15
C GLN A 182 -0.19 8.90 -5.31
N VAL A 183 -0.89 7.79 -5.09
CA VAL A 183 -0.31 6.44 -5.25
C VAL A 183 0.05 6.20 -6.71
N ILE A 184 -0.83 6.60 -7.63
CA ILE A 184 -0.61 6.48 -9.07
C ILE A 184 0.63 7.29 -9.49
N ILE A 185 0.69 8.58 -9.13
CA ILE A 185 1.78 9.47 -9.55
C ILE A 185 3.13 9.01 -8.97
N PHE A 186 3.18 8.66 -7.68
CA PHE A 186 4.43 8.22 -7.05
C PHE A 186 4.90 6.89 -7.65
N SER A 187 3.98 5.96 -7.90
CA SER A 187 4.32 4.66 -8.49
C SER A 187 4.74 4.77 -9.96
N LEU A 188 4.13 5.68 -10.74
CA LEU A 188 4.55 5.95 -12.11
C LEU A 188 5.96 6.56 -12.17
N ASN A 189 6.26 7.52 -11.28
CA ASN A 189 7.59 8.11 -11.20
C ASN A 189 8.64 7.04 -10.84
N GLY A 190 8.36 6.23 -9.80
CA GLY A 190 9.20 5.10 -9.42
C GLY A 190 9.42 4.09 -10.55
N LEU A 191 8.38 3.79 -11.31
CA LEU A 191 8.43 2.89 -12.47
C LEU A 191 9.34 3.44 -13.58
N ILE A 192 9.18 4.72 -13.96
CA ILE A 192 10.01 5.36 -15.00
C ILE A 192 11.48 5.36 -14.58
N ILE A 193 11.77 5.75 -13.33
CA ILE A 193 13.15 5.79 -12.83
C ILE A 193 13.74 4.38 -12.72
N SER A 194 12.96 3.39 -12.25
CA SER A 194 13.42 2.00 -12.16
C SER A 194 13.75 1.42 -13.54
N ILE A 195 12.95 1.73 -14.57
CA ILE A 195 13.28 1.37 -15.95
C ILE A 195 14.60 2.03 -16.38
N GLY A 196 14.76 3.33 -16.12
CA GLY A 196 15.99 4.05 -16.44
C GLY A 196 17.23 3.45 -15.76
N LEU A 197 17.13 3.12 -14.46
CA LEU A 197 18.19 2.46 -13.70
C LEU A 197 18.49 1.06 -14.25
N LEU A 198 17.47 0.28 -14.59
CA LEU A 198 17.66 -1.06 -15.16
C LEU A 198 18.36 -1.00 -16.52
N LEU A 199 17.95 -0.07 -17.39
CA LEU A 199 18.61 0.17 -18.68
C LEU A 199 20.05 0.64 -18.50
N TYR A 200 20.30 1.51 -17.52
CA TYR A 200 21.64 1.98 -17.19
C TYR A 200 22.54 0.82 -16.74
N LEU A 201 22.09 0.01 -15.76
CA LEU A 201 22.83 -1.17 -15.30
C LEU A 201 23.00 -2.24 -16.39
N ASN A 202 22.10 -2.30 -17.37
CA ASN A 202 22.20 -3.23 -18.48
C ASN A 202 23.33 -2.90 -19.46
N GLN A 203 23.96 -1.72 -19.35
CA GLN A 203 25.21 -1.44 -20.05
C GLN A 203 26.35 -2.36 -19.58
N GLY A 204 26.25 -2.93 -18.38
CA GLY A 204 27.14 -4.00 -17.91
C GLY A 204 28.60 -3.58 -17.90
N ILE A 205 29.41 -4.20 -18.77
CA ILE A 205 30.83 -3.87 -18.92
C ILE A 205 31.07 -2.44 -19.45
N PHE A 206 30.08 -1.83 -20.10
CA PHE A 206 30.19 -0.46 -20.64
C PHE A 206 29.81 0.63 -19.62
N LEU A 207 29.48 0.26 -18.38
CA LEU A 207 29.23 1.23 -17.31
C LEU A 207 30.44 2.09 -16.97
N PHE A 208 31.64 1.56 -17.16
CA PHE A 208 32.89 2.20 -16.78
C PHE A 208 33.91 2.16 -17.92
N LEU A 209 34.80 3.14 -17.94
CA LEU A 209 35.99 3.12 -18.77
C LEU A 209 37.07 2.30 -18.06
N PHE A 210 37.24 1.04 -18.47
CA PHE A 210 38.26 0.17 -17.89
C PHE A 210 39.67 0.68 -18.18
N GLN A 211 40.53 0.62 -17.17
CA GLN A 211 41.92 1.09 -17.25
C GLN A 211 42.81 0.09 -18.01
N GLU A 212 43.93 0.58 -18.54
CA GLU A 212 44.96 -0.26 -19.16
C GLU A 212 45.39 -1.39 -18.21
N GLY A 213 45.54 -2.60 -18.77
CA GLY A 213 45.81 -3.81 -17.98
C GLY A 213 44.56 -4.57 -17.54
N SER A 214 43.35 -4.06 -17.81
CA SER A 214 42.12 -4.84 -17.65
C SER A 214 42.09 -6.04 -18.59
N THR A 215 41.64 -7.17 -18.09
CA THR A 215 41.49 -8.42 -18.84
C THR A 215 40.04 -8.91 -18.79
N LEU A 216 39.73 -9.99 -19.50
CA LEU A 216 38.41 -10.65 -19.43
C LEU A 216 38.10 -11.24 -18.04
N THR A 217 39.13 -11.45 -17.22
CA THR A 217 38.99 -12.05 -15.88
C THR A 217 39.07 -11.03 -14.76
N ASN A 218 39.78 -9.92 -14.97
CA ASN A 218 39.97 -8.87 -13.97
C ASN A 218 39.77 -7.49 -14.59
N TYR A 219 38.85 -6.72 -14.03
CA TYR A 219 38.58 -5.35 -14.43
C TYR A 219 39.28 -4.38 -13.50
N LEU A 220 39.88 -3.35 -14.09
CA LEU A 220 40.50 -2.23 -13.39
C LEU A 220 39.65 -0.99 -13.61
N ILE A 221 39.13 -0.41 -12.52
CA ILE A 221 38.19 0.71 -12.57
C ILE A 221 38.71 1.83 -11.67
N LEU A 222 38.67 3.08 -12.15
CA LEU A 222 39.00 4.23 -11.32
C LEU A 222 38.01 4.36 -10.16
N GLN A 223 38.53 4.57 -8.95
CA GLN A 223 37.71 4.77 -7.77
C GLN A 223 36.75 5.96 -7.90
N THR A 224 37.18 7.02 -8.59
CA THR A 224 36.35 8.20 -8.87
C THR A 224 35.11 7.85 -9.68
N ASP A 225 35.23 6.93 -10.64
CA ASP A 225 34.13 6.56 -11.54
C ASP A 225 33.07 5.76 -10.77
N ILE A 226 33.49 4.84 -9.89
CA ILE A 226 32.59 4.14 -8.96
C ILE A 226 31.87 5.14 -8.05
N PHE A 227 32.59 6.12 -7.49
CA PHE A 227 31.98 7.11 -6.61
C PHE A 227 30.94 7.97 -7.33
N ILE A 228 31.25 8.47 -8.53
CA ILE A 228 30.32 9.24 -9.36
C ILE A 228 29.10 8.39 -9.72
N PHE A 229 29.31 7.14 -10.13
CA PHE A 229 28.25 6.18 -10.43
C PHE A 229 27.28 5.99 -9.25
N LEU A 230 27.81 5.74 -8.05
CA LEU A 230 27.00 5.59 -6.84
C LEU A 230 26.23 6.87 -6.51
N LEU A 231 26.85 8.04 -6.67
CA LEU A 231 26.22 9.33 -6.42
C LEU A 231 25.04 9.58 -7.39
N VAL A 232 25.21 9.25 -8.68
CA VAL A 232 24.14 9.36 -9.68
C VAL A 232 22.97 8.43 -9.33
N ILE A 233 23.25 7.19 -8.95
CA ILE A 233 22.20 6.23 -8.54
C ILE A 233 21.48 6.70 -7.28
N LEU A 234 22.20 7.20 -6.29
CA LEU A 234 21.62 7.71 -5.05
C LEU A 234 20.65 8.85 -5.34
N ILE A 235 21.05 9.83 -6.16
CA ILE A 235 20.19 10.95 -6.55
C ILE A 235 18.95 10.43 -7.27
N ALA A 236 19.11 9.55 -8.26
CA ALA A 236 17.99 8.98 -9.00
C ALA A 236 17.00 8.25 -8.07
N MET A 237 17.51 7.47 -7.11
CA MET A 237 16.67 6.78 -6.14
C MET A 237 15.91 7.73 -5.21
N LEU A 238 16.57 8.77 -4.69
CA LEU A 238 15.94 9.71 -3.77
C LEU A 238 14.71 10.41 -4.38
N ILE A 239 14.69 10.62 -5.71
CA ILE A 239 13.57 11.26 -6.42
C ILE A 239 12.26 10.48 -6.22
N PHE A 240 12.28 9.15 -6.24
CA PHE A 240 11.07 8.35 -6.01
C PHE A 240 10.92 7.88 -4.56
N GLU A 241 12.03 7.72 -3.84
CA GLU A 241 11.97 7.09 -2.53
C GLU A 241 11.53 8.01 -1.40
N VAL A 242 11.87 9.30 -1.49
CA VAL A 242 11.36 10.29 -0.52
C VAL A 242 9.82 10.40 -0.58
N PRO A 243 9.17 10.53 -1.77
CA PRO A 243 7.71 10.47 -1.87
C PRO A 243 7.08 9.18 -1.31
N ASN A 244 7.68 8.02 -1.57
CA ASN A 244 7.18 6.73 -1.08
C ASN A 244 7.29 6.62 0.45
N LEU A 245 8.41 7.06 1.04
CA LEU A 245 8.58 7.12 2.49
C LEU A 245 7.56 8.05 3.15
N TYR A 246 7.34 9.23 2.57
CA TYR A 246 6.28 10.14 3.04
C TYR A 246 4.91 9.45 2.96
N LYS A 247 4.62 8.76 1.86
CA LYS A 247 3.35 8.04 1.70
C LYS A 247 3.21 6.93 2.72
N LEU A 248 4.26 6.16 3.00
CA LEU A 248 4.29 5.10 4.02
C LEU A 248 3.90 5.65 5.39
N ILE A 249 4.56 6.72 5.84
CA ILE A 249 4.28 7.34 7.14
C ILE A 249 2.82 7.80 7.21
N SER A 250 2.34 8.49 6.16
CA SER A 250 0.95 8.95 6.11
C SER A 250 -0.04 7.78 6.10
N PHE A 251 0.27 6.71 5.38
CA PHE A 251 -0.57 5.53 5.23
C PHE A 251 -0.67 4.77 6.55
N PHE A 252 0.45 4.50 7.22
CA PHE A 252 0.42 3.84 8.52
C PHE A 252 -0.28 4.69 9.59
N LYS A 253 -0.10 6.02 9.58
CA LYS A 253 -0.84 6.90 10.52
C LYS A 253 -2.36 6.77 10.35
N THR A 254 -2.85 6.60 9.12
CA THR A 254 -4.29 6.49 8.83
C THR A 254 -4.82 5.06 8.94
N TYR A 255 -4.06 4.06 8.50
CA TYR A 255 -4.54 2.70 8.25
C TYR A 255 -3.98 1.62 9.17
N ARG A 256 -3.10 1.95 10.14
CA ARG A 256 -2.45 0.96 11.04
C ARG A 256 -3.42 -0.04 11.67
N LYS A 257 -4.62 0.39 12.08
CA LYS A 257 -5.61 -0.50 12.71
C LYS A 257 -6.27 -1.51 11.76
N PHE A 258 -6.18 -1.28 10.44
CA PHE A 258 -6.77 -2.17 9.42
C PHE A 258 -5.74 -3.15 8.83
N ILE A 259 -4.47 -3.02 9.24
CA ILE A 259 -3.36 -3.88 8.81
C ILE A 259 -3.18 -5.08 9.76
N SER A 260 -3.59 -4.96 11.03
CA SER A 260 -3.67 -6.12 11.95
C SER A 260 -4.92 -6.98 11.69
#